data_AF-A0A6J6DNQ1-F1
#
_entry.id   AF-A0A6J6DNQ1-F1
#
_cell.length_a   1.000
_cell.length_b   1.000
_cell.length_c   1.000
_cell.angle_alpha   90.00
_cell.angle_beta   90.00
_cell.angle_gamma   90.00
#
_symmetry.space_group_name_H-M   'P 1'
#
loop_
_entity.id
_entity.type
_entity.pdbx_description
1 polymer ?
#
loop_
_entity_poly.entity_id
_entity_poly.type
_entity_poly.pdbx_seq_one_letter_code
_entity_poly.pdbx_strand_id
1 'polypeptide(L)' 'MLYIHPDECVDGGACEPVCPVEAIYYEDDLPEKWADYYKANVEFFTELGSPGGAAKVGVIAGDHPVVSVLPPQAD' A
#
# COMPACT_ATOMS: atom_id res chain seq x y z
N MET A 1 -8.08 3.71 -0.55
CA MET A 1 -6.99 2.73 -0.71
C MET A 1 -6.14 2.69 0.56
N LEU A 2 -5.40 1.60 0.81
CA LEU A 2 -4.37 1.53 1.85
C LEU A 2 -3.00 1.30 1.19
N TYR A 3 -1.95 1.92 1.74
CA TYR A 3 -0.57 1.78 1.29
C TYR A 3 0.32 1.40 2.47
N ILE A 4 1.29 0.51 2.26
CA ILE A 4 2.30 0.07 3.21
C ILE A 4 3.58 0.84 2.91
N HIS A 5 4.12 1.55 3.90
CA HIS A 5 5.36 2.30 3.74
C HIS A 5 6.56 1.33 3.67
N PRO A 6 7.37 1.35 2.60
CA PRO A 6 8.44 0.36 2.40
C PRO A 6 9.51 0.43 3.50
N ASP A 7 9.96 1.64 3.85
CA ASP A 7 11.05 1.80 4.84
C ASP A 7 10.59 1.69 6.31
N GLU A 8 9.28 1.72 6.59
CA GLU A 8 8.75 1.52 7.95
C GLU A 8 8.26 0.09 8.17
N CYS A 9 8.05 -0.68 7.10
CA CYS A 9 7.74 -2.09 7.19
C CYS A 9 8.98 -2.85 7.71
N VAL A 10 8.75 -3.78 8.63
CA VAL A 10 9.81 -4.61 9.25
C VAL A 10 9.53 -6.10 9.10
N ASP A 11 8.74 -6.47 8.08
CA ASP A 11 8.42 -7.85 7.71
C ASP A 11 7.85 -8.70 8.85
N GLY A 12 7.08 -8.07 9.75
CA GLY A 12 6.45 -8.77 10.88
C GLY A 12 5.27 -9.68 10.50
N GLY A 13 4.72 -9.52 9.30
CA GLY A 13 3.70 -10.43 8.75
C GLY A 13 2.32 -10.42 9.38
N ALA A 14 2.07 -9.63 10.43
CA ALA A 14 0.79 -9.66 11.14
C ALA A 14 -0.41 -9.13 10.32
N CYS A 15 -0.14 -8.33 9.29
CA CYS A 15 -1.17 -7.73 8.44
C CYS A 15 -1.70 -8.68 7.35
N GLU A 16 -0.85 -9.57 6.81
CA GLU A 16 -1.21 -10.49 5.71
C GLU A 16 -2.36 -11.46 6.07
N PRO A 17 -2.30 -12.22 7.18
CA PRO A 17 -3.29 -13.28 7.44
C PRO A 17 -4.64 -12.74 7.91
N VAL A 18 -4.72 -11.44 8.23
CA VAL A 18 -5.95 -10.79 8.69
C VAL A 18 -6.69 -10.06 7.57
N CYS A 19 -6.10 -9.95 6.37
CA CYS A 19 -6.74 -9.29 5.24
C CYS A 19 -7.86 -10.18 4.65
N PRO A 20 -9.14 -9.80 4.74
CA PRO A 20 -10.25 -10.67 4.34
C PRO A 20 -10.37 -10.88 2.83
N VAL A 21 -9.64 -10.09 2.05
CA VAL A 21 -9.65 -10.11 0.58
C VAL A 21 -8.27 -10.46 0.00
N GLU A 22 -7.34 -10.90 0.84
CA GLU A 22 -6.00 -11.36 0.44
C GLU A 22 -5.24 -10.34 -0.42
N ALA A 23 -5.28 -9.05 -0.04
CA ALA A 23 -4.66 -7.95 -0.80
C ALA A 23 -3.20 -7.66 -0.41
N ILE A 24 -2.65 -8.37 0.58
CA ILE A 24 -1.32 -8.11 1.15
C ILE A 24 -0.41 -9.29 0.81
N TYR A 25 0.75 -8.99 0.23
CA TYR A 25 1.78 -9.95 -0.15
C TYR A 25 3.13 -9.46 0.34
N TYR A 26 4.05 -10.38 0.64
CA TYR A 26 5.47 -10.03 0.69
C TYR A 26 5.95 -9.66 -0.71
N GLU A 27 7.01 -8.85 -0.79
CA GLU A 27 7.52 -8.36 -2.09
C GLU A 27 7.89 -9.51 -3.05
N ASP A 28 8.48 -10.58 -2.52
CA ASP A 28 8.88 -11.77 -3.28
C ASP A 28 7.68 -12.62 -3.73
N ASP A 29 6.53 -12.48 -3.06
CA ASP A 29 5.30 -13.25 -3.32
C ASP A 29 4.26 -12.45 -4.13
N LEU A 30 4.55 -11.19 -4.47
CA LEU A 30 3.63 -10.32 -5.19
C LEU A 30 3.36 -10.88 -6.61
N PRO A 31 2.10 -11.22 -6.95
CA PRO A 31 1.77 -11.69 -8.28
C PRO A 31 2.15 -10.68 -9.37
N GLU A 32 2.77 -11.15 -10.45
CA GLU A 32 3.30 -10.30 -11.54
C GLU A 32 2.24 -9.35 -12.13
N LYS A 33 0.99 -9.81 -12.25
CA LYS A 33 -0.15 -9.00 -12.72
C LYS A 33 -0.44 -7.76 -11.86
N TRP A 34 0.13 -7.69 -10.65
CA TRP A 34 -0.03 -6.62 -9.68
C TRP A 34 1.30 -5.94 -9.34
N ALA A 35 2.37 -6.17 -10.12
CA ALA A 35 3.69 -5.59 -9.89
C ALA A 35 3.66 -4.05 -9.77
N ASP A 36 2.78 -3.37 -10.50
CA ASP A 36 2.62 -1.91 -10.44
C ASP A 36 2.17 -1.40 -9.05
N TYR A 37 1.55 -2.26 -8.23
CA TYR A 37 1.17 -1.89 -6.86
C TYR A 37 2.37 -1.78 -5.92
N TYR A 38 3.48 -2.49 -6.18
CA TYR A 38 4.71 -2.27 -5.43
C TYR A 38 5.19 -0.83 -5.61
N LYS A 39 5.28 -0.40 -6.88
CA LYS A 39 5.63 0.98 -7.23
C LYS A 39 4.69 1.98 -6.59
N ALA A 40 3.37 1.72 -6.62
CA ALA A 40 2.39 2.59 -5.99
C ALA A 40 2.60 2.73 -4.46
N ASN A 41 2.94 1.65 -3.77
CA ASN A 41 3.24 1.68 -2.34
C ASN A 41 4.48 2.52 -2.03
N VAL A 42 5.56 2.37 -2.82
CA VAL A 42 6.78 3.15 -2.64
C VAL A 42 6.54 4.63 -2.95
N GLU A 43 5.99 4.93 -4.13
CA GLU A 43 5.91 6.31 -4.62
C GLU A 43 4.85 7.14 -3.89
N PHE A 44 3.84 6.52 -3.26
CA PHE A 44 2.84 7.23 -2.46
C PHE A 44 3.47 8.07 -1.34
N PHE A 45 4.61 7.64 -0.79
CA PHE A 45 5.30 8.32 0.31
C PHE A 45 6.38 9.32 -0.15
N THR A 46 6.54 9.57 -1.45
CA THR A 46 7.59 10.46 -1.98
C THR A 46 7.57 11.85 -1.34
N GLU A 47 6.38 12.45 -1.20
CA GLU A 47 6.22 13.77 -0.60
C GLU A 47 6.07 13.74 0.92
N LEU A 48 5.52 12.65 1.47
CA LEU A 48 5.30 12.50 2.91
C LEU A 48 6.59 12.14 3.66
N GLY A 49 7.49 11.41 3.01
CA GLY A 49 8.59 10.71 3.64
C GLY A 49 8.10 9.64 4.62
N SER A 50 8.88 9.42 5.68
CA SER A 50 8.60 8.46 6.75
C SER A 50 8.04 9.17 8.01
N PRO A 51 6.70 9.22 8.19
CA PRO A 51 6.07 9.90 9.34
C PRO A 51 6.19 9.14 10.67
N GLY A 52 6.63 7.89 10.65
CA GLY A 52 6.73 7.01 11.83
C GLY A 52 5.36 6.65 12.40
N GLY A 53 4.45 6.18 11.52
CA GLY A 53 3.13 5.66 11.88
C GLY A 53 1.93 6.47 11.34
N ALA A 54 1.05 5.77 10.63
CA ALA A 54 -0.15 6.33 9.99
C ALA A 54 -1.12 7.04 10.94
N ALA A 55 -1.22 6.61 12.21
CA ALA A 55 -2.14 7.21 13.19
C ALA A 55 -1.88 8.69 13.48
N LYS A 56 -0.65 9.17 13.25
CA LYS A 56 -0.29 10.59 13.43
C LYS A 56 -0.71 11.47 12.26
N VAL A 57 -0.80 10.89 11.05
CA VAL A 57 -1.07 11.62 9.80
C VAL A 57 -2.54 11.53 9.43
N GLY A 58 -3.18 10.39 9.70
CA GLY A 58 -4.56 10.13 9.30
C GLY A 58 -4.70 9.88 7.79
N VAL A 59 -5.88 10.18 7.25
CA VAL A 59 -6.16 10.02 5.82
C VAL A 59 -5.48 11.13 5.04
N ILE A 60 -4.69 10.75 4.03
CA ILE A 60 -4.04 11.66 3.11
C ILE A 60 -4.94 11.83 1.88
N ALA A 61 -5.05 13.07 1.39
CA ALA A 61 -5.83 13.37 0.22
C ALA A 61 -5.07 12.95 -1.06
N GLY A 62 -5.71 12.15 -1.89
CA GLY A 62 -5.17 11.69 -3.17
C GLY A 62 -4.61 10.27 -3.11
N ASP A 63 -4.49 9.67 -4.29
CA ASP A 63 -4.03 8.32 -4.50
C ASP A 63 -2.92 8.31 -5.58
N HIS A 64 -2.10 7.26 -5.58
CA HIS A 64 -1.10 7.06 -6.63
C HIS A 64 -1.79 6.92 -8.02
N PRO A 65 -1.19 7.39 -9.13
CA PRO A 65 -1.80 7.31 -10.46
C PRO A 65 -2.27 5.92 -10.90
N VAL A 66 -1.59 4.86 -10.47
CA VAL A 66 -2.03 3.45 -10.71
C VAL A 66 -3.43 3.18 -10.16
N VAL A 67 -3.78 3.83 -9.04
CA VAL A 67 -5.05 3.64 -8.34
C VAL A 67 -6.08 4.68 -8.76
N SER A 68 -5.68 5.96 -8.91
CA SER A 68 -6.63 7.05 -9.17
C SER A 68 -7.34 6.95 -10.52
N VAL A 69 -6.81 6.17 -11.46
CA VAL A 69 -7.39 5.96 -12.80
C VAL A 69 -8.28 4.72 -12.89
N LEU A 70 -8.36 3.92 -11.84
CA LEU A 70 -9.17 2.70 -11.86
C LEU A 70 -10.66 3.05 -11.92
N PRO A 71 -11.47 2.26 -12.65
CA PRO A 71 -12.91 2.41 -12.58
C PRO A 71 -13.39 2.09 -11.16
N PRO A 72 -14.58 2.58 -10.76
CA PRO A 72 -15.19 2.21 -9.48
C PRO A 72 -15.21 0.69 -9.31
N GLN A 73 -14.63 0.21 -8.21
CA GLN A 73 -14.66 -1.20 -7.84
C GLN A 73 -15.93 -1.48 -7.04
N ALA A 74 -16.45 -2.70 -7.10
CA ALA A 74 -17.54 -3.12 -6.24
C ALA A 74 -17.06 -3.21 -4.78
N ASP A 75 -17.97 -2.94 -3.84
CA ASP A 75 -17.76 -3.11 -2.40
C ASP A 75 -17.68 -4.59 -2.00
#